data_AF-A0A5N8XXS5-F1
#
_entry.id   AF-A0A5N8XXS5-F1
#
_cell.length_a   1.000
_cell.length_b   1.000
_cell.length_c   1.000
_cell.angle_alpha   90.00
_cell.angle_beta   90.00
_cell.angle_gamma   90.00
#
_symmetry.space_group_name_H-M   'P 1'
#
loop_
_entity.id
_entity.type
_entity.pdbx_description
1 polymer ?
#
loop_
_entity_poly.entity_id
_entity_poly.type
_entity_poly.pdbx_seq_one_letter_code
_entity_poly.pdbx_strand_id
1 'polypeptide(L)'
;MNDQQAPDPEWAWEYGAEPDWVVGDLPKEGRAAAEEVARELVVLASLGQDPGEGADVTNPQGLRVIAIGSLMVWYQVIDYRKRVYVQRVTWLG
;
A
#
# COMPACT_ATOMS: atom_id res chain seq x y z
N MET A 1 7.12 -28.94 -6.26
CA MET A 1 7.32 -28.25 -4.97
C MET A 1 7.29 -26.78 -5.29
N ASN A 2 6.23 -26.06 -4.86
CA ASN A 2 6.26 -24.60 -4.92
C ASN A 2 7.09 -24.15 -3.73
N ASP A 3 8.30 -23.66 -3.98
CA ASP A 3 9.03 -22.91 -2.97
C ASP A 3 8.21 -21.65 -2.69
N GLN A 4 7.53 -21.61 -1.53
CA GLN A 4 6.96 -20.37 -1.04
C GLN A 4 8.13 -19.46 -0.73
N GLN A 5 8.41 -18.53 -1.65
CA GLN A 5 9.45 -17.52 -1.47
C GLN A 5 9.10 -16.71 -0.23
N ALA A 6 10.01 -16.66 0.74
CA ALA A 6 9.85 -15.84 1.93
C ALA A 6 9.91 -14.35 1.52
N PRO A 7 9.17 -13.45 2.21
CA PRO A 7 9.24 -12.03 1.92
C PRO A 7 10.67 -11.51 2.13
N ASP A 8 11.16 -10.74 1.17
CA ASP A 8 12.47 -10.11 1.26
C ASP A 8 12.45 -9.04 2.36
N PRO A 9 13.26 -9.18 3.44
CA PRO A 9 13.21 -8.32 4.62
C PRO A 9 13.66 -6.88 4.35
N GLU A 10 14.26 -6.60 3.20
CA GLU A 10 14.64 -5.23 2.82
C GLU A 10 13.45 -4.38 2.39
N TRP A 11 12.31 -5.00 2.08
CA TRP A 11 11.09 -4.29 1.72
C TRP A 11 10.44 -3.61 2.94
N ALA A 12 10.04 -2.36 2.75
CA ALA A 12 9.34 -1.58 3.77
C ALA A 12 8.33 -0.63 3.13
N TRP A 13 7.51 0.03 3.95
CA TRP A 13 6.58 1.06 3.50
C TRP A 13 6.87 2.40 4.16
N GLU A 14 6.50 3.46 3.45
CA GLU A 14 6.62 4.86 3.88
C GLU A 14 5.37 5.63 3.45
N TYR A 15 5.03 6.73 4.14
CA TYR A 15 4.11 7.70 3.58
C TYR A 15 4.82 8.50 2.47
N GLY A 16 4.16 8.69 1.34
CA GLY A 16 4.70 9.45 0.21
C GLY A 16 4.69 10.98 0.44
N ALA A 17 4.00 11.43 1.48
CA ALA A 17 3.91 12.81 1.94
C ALA A 17 3.83 12.85 3.48
N GLU A 18 3.68 14.05 4.05
CA GLU A 18 3.48 14.23 5.49
C GLU A 18 2.27 13.43 6.00
N PRO A 19 2.35 12.78 7.19
CA PRO A 19 1.28 11.92 7.71
C PRO A 19 -0.10 12.59 7.77
N ASP A 20 -0.14 13.88 8.13
CA ASP A 20 -1.39 14.66 8.20
C ASP A 20 -2.08 14.75 6.83
N TRP A 21 -1.33 14.75 5.73
CA TRP A 21 -1.89 14.72 4.39
C TRP A 21 -2.40 13.33 3.98
N VAL A 22 -1.69 12.28 4.40
CA VAL A 22 -1.97 10.91 3.96
C VAL A 22 -3.12 10.27 4.75
N VAL A 23 -3.15 10.48 6.07
CA VAL A 23 -4.07 9.81 7.01
C VAL A 23 -4.76 10.78 7.99
N GLY A 24 -4.57 12.09 7.88
CA GLY A 24 -5.05 13.07 8.86
C GLY A 24 -6.58 13.12 9.00
N ASP A 25 -7.31 12.85 7.92
CA ASP A 25 -8.77 12.86 7.90
C ASP A 25 -9.40 11.52 8.36
N LEU A 26 -8.58 10.52 8.72
CA LEU A 26 -9.09 9.21 9.11
C LEU A 26 -9.50 9.17 10.59
N PRO A 27 -10.56 8.42 10.94
CA PRO A 27 -10.78 8.03 12.32
C PRO A 27 -9.63 7.14 12.82
N LYS A 28 -9.49 6.99 14.14
CA LYS A 28 -8.38 6.25 14.76
C LYS A 28 -8.27 4.82 14.23
N GLU A 29 -9.41 4.14 14.11
CA GLU A 29 -9.52 2.80 13.52
C GLU A 29 -9.10 2.77 12.05
N GLY A 30 -9.43 3.82 11.29
CA GLY A 30 -9.05 3.94 9.88
C GLY A 30 -7.54 4.09 9.72
N ARG A 31 -6.87 4.83 10.62
CA ARG A 31 -5.40 4.95 10.61
C ARG A 31 -4.72 3.61 10.90
N ALA A 32 -5.17 2.89 11.91
CA ALA A 32 -4.60 1.57 12.24
C ALA A 32 -4.80 0.57 11.08
N ALA A 33 -5.98 0.57 10.47
CA ALA A 33 -6.27 -0.26 9.30
C ALA A 33 -5.38 0.12 8.10
N ALA A 34 -5.13 1.42 7.87
CA ALA A 34 -4.28 1.88 6.78
C ALA A 34 -2.82 1.40 6.92
N GLU A 35 -2.27 1.42 8.14
CA GLU A 35 -0.92 0.90 8.41
C GLU A 35 -0.84 -0.62 8.22
N GLU A 36 -1.90 -1.34 8.54
CA GLU A 36 -1.96 -2.78 8.31
C GLU A 36 -2.01 -3.12 6.82
N VAL A 37 -2.82 -2.41 6.05
CA VAL A 37 -2.84 -2.53 4.58
C VAL A 37 -1.46 -2.22 4.00
N ALA A 38 -0.76 -1.20 4.52
CA ALA A 38 0.60 -0.89 4.06
C ALA A 38 1.59 -2.03 4.33
N ARG A 39 1.48 -2.71 5.48
CA ARG A 39 2.28 -3.92 5.79
C ARG A 39 1.96 -5.07 4.83
N GLU A 40 0.69 -5.31 4.53
CA GLU A 40 0.29 -6.36 3.58
C GLU A 40 0.80 -6.07 2.16
N LEU A 41 0.74 -4.82 1.72
CA LEU A 41 1.28 -4.39 0.43
C LEU A 41 2.80 -4.61 0.32
N VAL A 42 3.54 -4.43 1.42
CA VAL A 42 4.98 -4.73 1.48
C VAL A 42 5.23 -6.22 1.26
N VAL A 43 4.45 -7.09 1.89
CA VAL A 43 4.54 -8.54 1.70
C VAL A 43 4.29 -8.88 0.24
N LEU A 44 3.20 -8.39 -0.35
CA LEU A 44 2.88 -8.64 -1.76
C LEU A 44 3.98 -8.14 -2.70
N ALA A 45 4.45 -6.90 -2.50
CA ALA A 45 5.51 -6.32 -3.33
C ALA A 45 6.82 -7.12 -3.22
N SER A 46 7.19 -7.59 -2.03
CA SER A 46 8.38 -8.42 -1.82
C SER A 46 8.32 -9.77 -2.55
N LEU A 47 7.12 -10.25 -2.88
CA LEU A 47 6.86 -11.47 -3.64
C LEU A 47 6.65 -11.19 -5.14
N GLY A 48 6.78 -9.94 -5.58
CA GLY A 48 6.45 -9.53 -6.95
C GLY A 48 4.96 -9.67 -7.29
N GLN A 49 4.09 -9.70 -6.28
CA GLN A 49 2.66 -9.84 -6.42
C GLN A 49 1.96 -8.48 -6.37
N ASP A 50 0.83 -8.39 -7.06
CA ASP A 50 -0.10 -7.28 -6.93
C ASP A 50 -1.34 -7.75 -6.14
N PRO A 51 -1.95 -6.88 -5.30
CA PRO A 51 -3.20 -7.19 -4.60
C PRO A 51 -4.38 -7.60 -5.51
N GLY A 52 -4.29 -7.47 -6.84
CA GLY A 52 -5.20 -8.10 -7.82
C GLY A 52 -5.90 -7.09 -8.73
N GLU A 53 -7.08 -7.45 -9.27
CA GLU A 53 -7.92 -6.62 -10.16
C GLU A 53 -8.48 -5.33 -9.52
N GLY A 54 -7.95 -4.89 -8.38
CA GLY A 54 -8.35 -3.64 -7.71
C GLY A 54 -7.47 -2.45 -8.01
N ALA A 55 -6.24 -2.66 -8.55
CA ALA A 55 -5.27 -1.62 -8.91
C ALA A 55 -5.67 -0.83 -10.17
N ASP A 56 -6.87 -0.25 -10.16
CA ASP A 56 -7.60 0.19 -11.36
C ASP A 56 -7.05 1.46 -12.05
N VAL A 57 -5.97 2.07 -11.57
CA VAL A 57 -5.43 3.28 -12.20
C VAL A 57 -3.91 3.26 -12.15
N THR A 58 -3.26 2.67 -13.15
CA THR A 58 -1.84 2.94 -13.39
C THR A 58 -1.72 4.25 -14.18
N ASN A 59 -1.54 5.37 -13.48
CA ASN A 59 -1.15 6.60 -14.17
C ASN A 59 0.30 6.46 -14.70
N PRO A 60 0.80 7.37 -15.57
CA PRO A 60 2.20 7.32 -16.02
C PRO A 60 3.24 7.37 -14.90
N GLN A 61 2.83 7.70 -13.68
CA GLN A 61 3.67 7.75 -12.48
C GLN A 61 3.62 6.44 -11.68
N GLY A 62 2.91 5.40 -12.16
CA GLY A 62 2.82 4.11 -11.48
C GLY A 62 2.04 4.13 -10.17
N LEU A 63 1.21 5.15 -9.95
CA LEU A 63 0.23 5.17 -8.86
C LEU A 63 -0.72 3.99 -9.04
N ARG A 64 -1.18 3.41 -7.94
CA ARG A 64 -2.15 2.31 -7.87
C ARG A 64 -3.17 2.67 -6.80
N VAL A 65 -4.38 2.13 -6.91
CA VAL A 65 -5.44 2.33 -5.93
C VAL A 65 -5.98 0.97 -5.52
N ILE A 66 -6.28 0.73 -4.26
CA ILE A 66 -7.05 -0.44 -3.84
C ILE A 66 -8.16 -0.01 -2.89
N ALA A 67 -9.31 -0.66 -3.00
CA ALA A 67 -10.38 -0.54 -2.02
C ALA A 67 -10.37 -1.79 -1.13
N ILE A 68 -10.26 -1.60 0.18
CA ILE A 68 -10.23 -2.70 1.16
C ILE A 68 -10.96 -2.28 2.43
N GLY A 69 -12.01 -3.03 2.78
CA GLY A 69 -12.90 -2.67 3.88
C GLY A 69 -13.49 -1.26 3.68
N SER A 70 -13.28 -0.39 4.67
CA SER A 70 -13.72 1.02 4.66
C SER A 70 -12.64 1.98 4.15
N LEU A 71 -11.58 1.49 3.50
CA LEU A 71 -10.47 2.31 3.00
C LEU A 71 -10.37 2.25 1.47
N MET A 72 -10.06 3.40 0.88
CA MET A 72 -9.46 3.50 -0.44
C MET A 72 -8.01 3.98 -0.26
N VAL A 73 -7.04 3.16 -0.68
CA VAL A 73 -5.60 3.40 -0.50
C VAL A 73 -4.95 3.64 -1.85
N TRP A 74 -4.35 4.80 -2.00
CA TRP A 74 -3.51 5.17 -3.14
C TRP A 74 -2.05 4.91 -2.78
N TYR A 75 -1.34 4.13 -3.59
CA TYR A 75 0.03 3.72 -3.30
C TYR A 75 0.89 3.58 -4.56
N GLN A 76 2.21 3.54 -4.38
CA GLN A 76 3.19 3.24 -5.43
C GLN A 76 4.15 2.16 -4.94
N VAL A 77 4.58 1.30 -5.85
CA VAL A 77 5.62 0.30 -5.61
C VAL A 77 6.88 0.73 -6.36
N ILE A 78 7.98 0.94 -5.62
CA ILE A 78 9.27 1.37 -6.17
C ILE A 78 10.29 0.26 -5.91
N ASP A 79 10.42 -0.65 -6.87
CA ASP A 79 11.19 -1.89 -6.77
C ASP A 79 12.66 -1.66 -6.44
N TYR A 80 13.34 -0.75 -7.14
CA TYR A 80 14.76 -0.48 -6.90
C TYR A 80 15.07 0.09 -5.51
N ARG A 81 14.06 0.62 -4.80
CA ARG A 81 14.18 1.05 -3.39
C ARG A 81 13.68 -0.01 -2.41
N LYS A 82 13.01 -1.05 -2.91
CA LYS A 82 12.24 -2.01 -2.12
C LYS A 82 11.26 -1.28 -1.20
N ARG A 83 10.46 -0.37 -1.77
CA ARG A 83 9.52 0.49 -1.02
C ARG A 83 8.11 0.47 -1.59
N VAL A 84 7.14 0.45 -0.68
CA VAL A 84 5.75 0.83 -0.94
C VAL A 84 5.51 2.23 -0.38
N TYR A 85 5.10 3.18 -1.21
CA TYR A 85 4.72 4.51 -0.76
C TYR A 85 3.21 4.63 -0.71
N VAL A 86 2.65 4.88 0.47
CA VAL A 86 1.23 5.20 0.64
C VAL A 86 1.06 6.70 0.41
N GLN A 87 0.38 7.06 -0.68
CA GLN A 87 0.25 8.44 -1.15
C GLN A 87 -0.96 9.15 -0.56
N ARG A 88 -2.07 8.42 -0.41
CA ARG A 88 -3.30 8.95 0.19
C ARG A 88 -4.18 7.81 0.66
N VAL A 89 -4.87 8.02 1.78
CA VAL A 89 -5.92 7.12 2.24
C VAL A 89 -7.22 7.91 2.37
N THR A 90 -8.31 7.31 1.92
CA THR A 90 -9.65 7.88 2.03
C THR A 90 -10.53 6.92 2.80
N TRP A 91 -11.21 7.45 3.82
CA TRP A 91 -12.24 6.74 4.55
C TRP A 91 -13.53 6.71 3.75
N LEU A 92 -14.12 5.53 3.59
CA LEU A 92 -15.34 5.29 2.82
C LEU A 92 -16.58 5.04 3.69
N GLY A 93 -16.42 5.05 5.03
CA GLY A 93 -17.46 4.72 6.01
C GLY A 93 -18.17 5.91 6.63
#